data_AF-A0A7C8IE13-F1
#
_entry.id   AF-A0A7C8IE13-F1
#
_cell.length_a   1.000
_cell.length_b   1.000
_cell.length_c   1.000
_cell.angle_alpha   90.00
_cell.angle_beta   90.00
_cell.angle_gamma   90.00
#
_symmetry.space_group_name_H-M   'P 1'
#
loop_
_entity.id
_entity.type
_entity.pdbx_description
1 polymer ?
#
loop_
_entity_poly.entity_id
_entity_poly.type
_entity_poly.pdbx_seq_one_letter_code
_entity_poly.pdbx_strand_id
1 'polypeptide(L)'
;MMNYSSGARKVHANNVRNPVKASQSGASEDDDAFSFDIRNLSKVGREALRVGEAVQVFEGGEPIAFMPKALFLAVSSKPELVNSGNEIHVVAGTGRNPILHIVKYFNDVTQTLGIFSMREEETAFRTLAICRAARLLGVDRYTGHLHGGIWNQLHRDPADVELIYAILALENTMADPYFSGLAARLAYVKRQGRLDDDERLVKILAENDHLAKAVEGVNEKYEHRERLKREREERQRRVEEARALDEAWKAQRAEKYKANVAKNKAYWEEKKSKDKELEKSVQEKLRTGNRHLFTKEEARHFARSRG
;
A
#
# COMPACT_ATOMS: atom_id res chain seq x y z
N MET A 1 -39.31 -37.73 -25.15
CA MET A 1 -37.95 -37.70 -24.60
C MET A 1 -37.33 -36.38 -25.00
N MET A 2 -37.27 -35.40 -24.09
CA MET A 2 -36.68 -34.09 -24.34
C MET A 2 -35.51 -33.90 -23.39
N ASN A 3 -34.30 -33.83 -23.96
CA ASN A 3 -33.05 -33.60 -23.26
C ASN A 3 -32.94 -32.12 -22.88
N TYR A 4 -33.11 -31.79 -21.59
CA TYR A 4 -32.71 -30.51 -21.06
C TYR A 4 -31.26 -30.58 -20.58
N SER A 5 -30.39 -29.97 -21.38
CA SER A 5 -28.98 -29.72 -21.10
C SER A 5 -28.84 -28.80 -19.88
N SER A 6 -28.29 -29.32 -18.79
CA SER A 6 -27.95 -28.57 -17.57
C SER A 6 -26.60 -27.87 -17.75
N GLY A 7 -26.64 -26.66 -18.30
CA GLY A 7 -25.50 -25.75 -18.31
C GLY A 7 -25.18 -25.22 -16.91
N ALA A 8 -24.38 -25.97 -16.15
CA ALA A 8 -23.83 -25.51 -14.88
C ALA A 8 -22.79 -24.40 -15.13
N ARG A 9 -23.21 -23.13 -15.01
CA ARG A 9 -22.28 -22.00 -14.91
C ARG A 9 -21.55 -22.04 -13.57
N LYS A 10 -20.29 -22.47 -13.59
CA LYS A 10 -19.34 -22.22 -12.50
C LYS A 10 -19.18 -20.72 -12.32
N VAL A 11 -19.82 -20.16 -11.30
CA VAL A 11 -19.55 -18.80 -10.83
C VAL A 11 -18.18 -18.84 -10.16
N HIS A 12 -17.14 -18.38 -10.86
CA HIS A 12 -15.85 -18.11 -10.24
C HIS A 12 -16.06 -17.00 -9.21
N ALA A 13 -15.96 -17.36 -7.94
CA ALA A 13 -15.82 -16.41 -6.85
C ALA A 13 -14.49 -15.68 -7.06
N ASN A 14 -14.56 -14.48 -7.62
CA ASN A 14 -13.44 -13.53 -7.63
C ASN A 14 -13.14 -13.17 -6.17
N ASN A 15 -12.19 -13.90 -5.60
CA ASN A 15 -11.57 -13.61 -4.33
C ASN A 15 -10.66 -12.39 -4.52
N VAL A 16 -11.27 -11.21 -4.57
CA VAL A 16 -10.55 -9.92 -4.58
C VAL A 16 -10.07 -9.66 -3.16
N ARG A 17 -8.99 -10.34 -2.78
CA ARG A 17 -8.10 -9.84 -1.73
C ARG A 17 -7.52 -8.55 -2.26
N ASN A 18 -8.02 -7.42 -1.77
CA ASN A 18 -7.33 -6.14 -1.90
C ASN A 18 -6.11 -6.18 -0.96
N PRO A 19 -4.87 -6.28 -1.44
CA PRO A 19 -3.74 -5.93 -0.61
C PRO A 19 -3.83 -4.42 -0.37
N VAL A 20 -3.91 -4.03 0.90
CA VAL A 20 -3.49 -2.69 1.31
C VAL A 20 -1.99 -2.65 1.04
N LYS A 21 -1.61 -2.32 -0.20
CA LYS A 21 -0.25 -1.90 -0.52
C LYS A 21 -0.05 -0.61 0.25
N ALA A 22 0.60 -0.71 1.41
CA ALA A 22 1.52 0.34 1.80
C ALA A 22 2.31 0.68 0.54
N SER A 23 2.36 1.96 0.18
CA SER A 23 3.22 2.43 -0.90
C SER A 23 4.67 2.21 -0.48
N GLN A 24 5.10 0.94 -0.47
CA GLN A 24 6.42 0.55 -0.88
C GLN A 24 6.51 1.10 -2.29
N SER A 25 7.22 2.22 -2.42
CA SER A 25 7.94 2.53 -3.65
C SER A 25 8.42 1.20 -4.23
N GLY A 26 7.97 0.87 -5.44
CA GLY A 26 8.36 -0.36 -6.11
C GLY A 26 9.87 -0.36 -6.26
N ALA A 27 10.56 -0.91 -5.26
CA ALA A 27 11.87 -1.47 -5.43
C ALA A 27 11.60 -2.73 -6.26
N SER A 28 11.97 -2.66 -7.54
CA SER A 28 12.12 -3.81 -8.40
C SER A 28 12.87 -4.88 -7.60
N GLU A 29 12.29 -6.07 -7.41
CA GLU A 29 13.00 -7.21 -6.81
C GLU A 29 14.23 -7.62 -7.64
N ASP A 30 14.38 -7.06 -8.83
CA ASP A 30 15.52 -7.22 -9.74
C ASP A 30 16.70 -6.26 -9.50
N ASP A 31 16.58 -5.22 -8.66
CA ASP A 31 17.67 -4.25 -8.39
C ASP A 31 18.61 -4.66 -7.25
N ASP A 32 18.28 -5.69 -6.47
CA ASP A 32 19.10 -6.15 -5.33
C ASP A 32 20.23 -7.10 -5.75
N ALA A 33 20.30 -7.47 -7.03
CA ALA A 33 21.14 -8.58 -7.48
C ALA A 33 22.66 -8.33 -7.34
N PHE A 34 23.16 -7.09 -7.36
CA PHE A 34 24.61 -6.82 -7.23
C PHE A 34 24.92 -5.49 -6.57
N SER A 35 24.29 -5.22 -5.43
CA SER A 35 24.70 -4.15 -4.51
C SER A 35 26.10 -4.46 -3.94
N PHE A 36 27.17 -4.16 -4.68
CA PHE A 36 28.55 -4.28 -4.21
C PHE A 36 28.77 -3.32 -3.03
N ASP A 37 29.22 -3.85 -1.89
CA ASP A 37 29.57 -3.07 -0.70
C ASP A 37 31.04 -3.31 -0.37
N ILE A 38 31.83 -2.24 -0.40
CA ILE A 38 33.28 -2.33 -0.17
C ILE A 38 33.62 -2.84 1.24
N ARG A 39 32.68 -2.73 2.19
CA ARG A 39 32.86 -3.21 3.56
C ARG A 39 32.92 -4.72 3.63
N ASN A 40 32.32 -5.42 2.66
CA ASN A 40 32.35 -6.88 2.59
C ASN A 40 33.63 -7.42 1.94
N LEU A 41 34.50 -6.55 1.41
CA LEU A 41 35.79 -6.95 0.85
C LEU A 41 36.81 -7.25 1.94
N SER A 42 37.75 -8.14 1.63
CA SER A 42 38.97 -8.30 2.42
C SER A 42 39.79 -7.00 2.42
N LYS A 43 40.71 -6.84 3.39
CA LYS A 43 41.59 -5.67 3.44
C LYS A 43 42.36 -5.48 2.12
N VAL A 44 42.90 -6.56 1.57
CA VAL A 44 43.62 -6.55 0.28
C VAL A 44 42.70 -6.10 -0.86
N GLY A 45 41.45 -6.57 -0.88
CA GLY A 45 40.46 -6.15 -1.88
C GLY A 45 40.12 -4.66 -1.78
N ARG A 46 40.01 -4.12 -0.55
CA ARG A 46 39.79 -2.68 -0.34
C ARG A 46 41.01 -1.84 -0.74
N GLU A 47 42.22 -2.30 -0.42
CA GLU A 47 43.47 -1.63 -0.81
C GLU A 47 43.64 -1.59 -2.34
N ALA A 48 43.23 -2.65 -3.04
CA ALA A 48 43.29 -2.72 -4.50
C ALA A 48 42.46 -1.62 -5.19
N LEU A 49 41.34 -1.18 -4.58
CA LEU A 49 40.52 -0.08 -5.10
C LEU A 49 41.23 1.28 -5.08
N ARG A 50 42.36 1.40 -4.39
CA ARG A 50 43.13 2.66 -4.31
C ARG A 50 44.11 2.83 -5.47
N VAL A 51 44.33 1.79 -6.27
CA VAL A 51 45.29 1.80 -7.38
C VAL A 51 44.61 2.34 -8.65
N GLY A 52 45.32 3.17 -9.41
CA GLY A 52 44.90 3.66 -10.72
C GLY A 52 44.69 5.17 -10.77
N GLU A 53 43.91 5.61 -11.76
CA GLU A 53 43.58 7.03 -11.95
C GLU A 53 42.74 7.57 -10.79
N ALA A 54 42.91 8.86 -10.48
CA ALA A 54 42.07 9.57 -9.53
C ALA A 54 40.95 10.31 -10.27
N VAL A 55 39.77 10.36 -9.66
CA VAL A 55 38.72 11.31 -10.00
C VAL A 55 38.82 12.56 -9.12
N GLN A 56 38.63 13.73 -9.72
CA GLN A 56 38.66 15.02 -9.04
C GLN A 56 37.23 15.55 -8.87
N VAL A 57 36.84 15.89 -7.64
CA VAL A 57 35.51 16.42 -7.32
C VAL A 57 35.58 17.94 -7.30
N PHE A 58 34.68 18.59 -8.04
CA PHE A 58 34.57 20.04 -8.19
C PHE A 58 33.23 20.55 -7.67
N GLU A 59 33.24 21.75 -7.09
CA GLU A 59 32.04 22.54 -6.77
C GLU A 59 32.22 23.95 -7.32
N GLY A 60 31.31 24.39 -8.19
CA GLY A 60 31.40 25.73 -8.79
C GLY A 60 32.70 25.98 -9.57
N GLY A 61 33.35 24.94 -10.09
CA GLY A 61 34.63 25.02 -10.80
C GLY A 61 35.86 24.96 -9.89
N GLU A 62 35.71 24.96 -8.57
CA GLU A 62 36.83 24.80 -7.64
C GLU A 62 37.05 23.32 -7.28
N PRO A 63 38.31 22.84 -7.30
CA PRO A 63 38.60 21.48 -6.88
C PRO A 63 38.53 21.32 -5.35
N ILE A 64 37.75 20.34 -4.92
CA ILE A 64 37.53 20.05 -3.50
C ILE A 64 38.39 18.87 -3.04
N ALA A 65 38.28 17.74 -3.71
CA ALA A 65 38.81 16.46 -3.25
C ALA A 65 39.24 15.55 -4.41
N PHE A 66 40.08 14.57 -4.09
CA PHE A 66 40.52 13.53 -5.01
C PHE A 66 40.16 12.16 -4.41
N MET A 67 39.67 11.25 -5.25
CA MET A 67 39.35 9.88 -4.87
C MET A 67 39.84 8.93 -5.97
N PRO A 68 40.39 7.74 -5.65
CA PRO A 68 40.68 6.73 -6.66
C PRO A 68 39.42 6.39 -7.48
N LYS A 69 39.52 6.38 -8.82
CA LYS A 69 38.39 6.15 -9.72
C LYS A 69 37.72 4.80 -9.48
N ALA A 70 38.52 3.75 -9.30
CA ALA A 70 38.03 2.41 -9.00
C ALA A 70 37.24 2.38 -7.68
N LEU A 71 37.70 3.11 -6.66
CA LEU A 71 36.98 3.26 -5.40
C LEU A 71 35.63 3.97 -5.61
N PHE A 72 35.60 5.10 -6.33
CA PHE A 72 34.35 5.82 -6.59
C PHE A 72 33.33 4.94 -7.33
N LEU A 73 33.77 4.27 -8.41
CA LEU A 73 32.91 3.39 -9.20
C LEU A 73 32.40 2.17 -8.39
N ALA A 74 33.16 1.74 -7.39
CA ALA A 74 32.76 0.65 -6.51
C ALA A 74 31.72 1.06 -5.45
N VAL A 75 31.73 2.34 -5.01
CA VAL A 75 30.86 2.81 -3.92
C VAL A 75 29.65 3.59 -4.41
N SER A 76 29.73 4.21 -5.59
CA SER A 76 28.69 5.08 -6.14
C SER A 76 27.67 4.29 -6.95
N SER A 77 26.38 4.58 -6.72
CA SER A 77 25.27 4.18 -7.57
C SER A 77 25.15 5.02 -8.84
N LYS A 78 26.01 6.03 -9.01
CA LYS A 78 25.99 6.98 -10.13
C LYS A 78 27.34 7.05 -10.86
N PRO A 79 27.79 5.94 -11.48
CA PRO A 79 29.06 5.92 -12.21
C PRO A 79 29.13 6.95 -13.34
N GLU A 80 27.98 7.34 -13.90
CA GLU A 80 27.85 8.36 -14.95
C GLU A 80 28.25 9.77 -14.52
N LEU A 81 28.45 10.03 -13.21
CA LEU A 81 28.95 11.32 -12.72
C LEU A 81 30.41 11.58 -13.11
N VAL A 82 31.18 10.53 -13.43
CA VAL A 82 32.57 10.66 -13.85
C VAL A 82 32.61 11.01 -15.34
N ASN A 83 33.03 12.23 -15.66
CA ASN A 83 33.16 12.67 -17.05
C ASN A 83 34.44 12.11 -17.72
N SER A 84 34.65 12.44 -19.00
CA SER A 84 35.83 12.00 -19.77
C SER A 84 37.17 12.53 -19.23
N GLY A 85 37.15 13.60 -18.44
CA GLY A 85 38.32 14.18 -17.78
C GLY A 85 38.62 13.58 -16.40
N ASN A 86 37.91 12.52 -15.99
CA ASN A 86 37.95 11.99 -14.62
C ASN A 86 37.51 13.04 -13.58
N GLU A 87 36.53 13.87 -13.90
CA GLU A 87 36.02 14.88 -13.00
C GLU A 87 34.56 14.57 -12.62
N ILE A 88 34.19 14.95 -11.40
CA ILE A 88 32.83 14.92 -10.88
C ILE A 88 32.45 16.34 -10.50
N HIS A 89 31.44 16.90 -11.14
CA HIS A 89 30.97 18.26 -10.88
C HIS A 89 29.69 18.22 -10.04
N VAL A 90 29.78 18.63 -8.77
CA VAL A 90 28.61 18.74 -7.89
C VAL A 90 27.96 20.13 -8.01
N VAL A 91 26.68 20.20 -7.65
CA VAL A 91 25.93 21.46 -7.63
C VAL A 91 26.54 22.41 -6.59
N ALA A 92 26.63 23.70 -6.93
CA ALA A 92 27.10 24.74 -6.01
C ALA A 92 26.24 24.80 -4.73
N GLY A 93 26.88 24.96 -3.57
CA GLY A 93 26.21 24.99 -2.27
C GLY A 93 26.07 23.60 -1.61
N THR A 94 26.69 22.56 -2.19
CA THR A 94 26.86 21.26 -1.53
C THR A 94 27.78 21.37 -0.31
N GLY A 95 28.79 22.22 -0.41
CA GLY A 95 29.78 22.48 0.63
C GLY A 95 31.00 21.55 0.55
N ARG A 96 32.17 22.18 0.64
CA ARG A 96 33.48 21.51 0.63
C ARG A 96 33.65 20.45 1.73
N ASN A 97 33.27 20.78 2.96
CA ASN A 97 33.53 19.94 4.13
C ASN A 97 32.76 18.60 4.12
N PRO A 98 31.45 18.55 3.81
CA PRO A 98 30.71 17.30 3.61
C PRO A 98 31.37 16.35 2.61
N ILE A 99 31.85 16.87 1.48
CA ILE A 99 32.51 16.08 0.45
C ILE A 99 33.86 15.54 0.96
N LEU A 100 34.67 16.39 1.59
CA LEU A 100 35.93 15.97 2.20
C LEU A 100 35.71 14.88 3.26
N HIS A 101 34.66 14.98 4.06
CA HIS A 101 34.32 13.97 5.07
C HIS A 101 34.01 12.61 4.46
N ILE A 102 33.21 12.59 3.40
CA ILE A 102 32.85 11.37 2.66
C ILE A 102 34.10 10.75 2.01
N VAL A 103 34.91 11.56 1.32
CA VAL A 103 36.13 11.08 0.65
C VAL A 103 37.13 10.54 1.68
N LYS A 104 37.31 11.24 2.80
CA LYS A 104 38.15 10.79 3.91
C LYS A 104 37.64 9.45 4.46
N TYR A 105 36.34 9.31 4.71
CA TYR A 105 35.75 8.07 5.19
C TYR A 105 36.11 6.87 4.29
N PHE A 106 35.95 7.00 2.98
CA PHE A 106 36.29 5.92 2.05
C PHE A 106 37.79 5.62 1.98
N ASN A 107 38.63 6.66 2.05
CA ASN A 107 40.07 6.48 2.15
C ASN A 107 40.48 5.76 3.44
N ASP A 108 39.82 6.06 4.56
CA ASP A 108 40.11 5.42 5.84
C ASP A 108 39.63 3.95 5.83
N VAL A 109 38.40 3.68 5.37
CA VAL A 109 37.84 2.31 5.26
C VAL A 109 38.70 1.41 4.37
N THR A 110 39.34 1.97 3.34
CA THR A 110 40.23 1.20 2.46
C THR A 110 41.63 0.96 3.05
N GLN A 111 42.00 1.63 4.14
CA GLN A 111 43.30 1.51 4.80
C GLN A 111 43.23 0.73 6.11
N THR A 112 42.10 0.80 6.81
CA THR A 112 41.94 0.16 8.11
C THR A 112 41.62 -1.32 7.96
N LEU A 113 42.05 -2.12 8.96
CA LEU A 113 41.68 -3.53 9.04
C LEU A 113 40.17 -3.68 9.37
N GLY A 114 39.67 -2.85 10.29
CA GLY A 114 38.29 -2.87 10.74
C GLY A 114 37.31 -2.16 9.79
N ILE A 115 36.06 -2.60 9.84
CA ILE A 115 34.91 -1.97 9.20
C ILE A 115 34.25 -1.04 10.23
N PHE A 116 33.97 0.19 9.84
CA PHE A 116 33.27 1.15 10.68
C PHE A 116 32.30 2.00 9.86
N SER A 117 31.30 2.55 10.53
CA SER A 117 30.32 3.46 9.93
C SER A 117 30.84 4.88 9.91
N MET A 118 30.40 5.67 8.94
CA MET A 118 30.74 7.10 8.87
C MET A 118 30.34 7.80 10.16
N ARG A 119 31.21 8.63 10.73
CA ARG A 119 30.90 9.30 12.00
C ARG A 119 29.87 10.40 11.79
N GLU A 120 28.92 10.52 12.72
CA GLU A 120 28.01 11.67 12.83
C GLU A 120 28.79 12.92 13.27
N GLU A 121 28.41 14.06 12.73
CA GLU A 121 29.01 15.35 13.09
C GLU A 121 28.32 15.96 14.32
N GLU A 122 28.99 16.93 14.94
CA GLU A 122 28.54 17.57 16.19
C GLU A 122 27.18 18.28 16.06
N THR A 123 26.82 18.69 14.85
CA THR A 123 25.58 19.44 14.59
C THR A 123 24.73 18.75 13.55
N ALA A 124 23.41 18.82 13.71
CA ALA A 124 22.45 18.29 12.74
C ALA A 124 22.67 18.87 11.33
N PHE A 125 23.03 20.15 11.24
CA PHE A 125 23.36 20.82 9.97
C PHE A 125 24.50 20.13 9.23
N ARG A 126 25.62 19.83 9.91
CA ARG A 126 26.76 19.17 9.27
C ARG A 126 26.43 17.73 8.87
N THR A 127 25.71 17.00 9.72
CA THR A 127 25.25 15.63 9.42
C THR A 127 24.30 15.60 8.21
N LEU A 128 23.34 16.53 8.14
CA LEU A 128 22.45 16.70 6.99
C LEU A 128 23.23 17.05 5.72
N ALA A 129 24.22 17.94 5.82
CA ALA A 129 25.06 18.32 4.68
C ALA A 129 25.85 17.12 4.13
N ILE A 130 26.37 16.25 5.01
CA ILE A 130 26.98 14.96 4.63
C ILE A 130 25.97 14.07 3.90
N CYS A 131 24.78 13.89 4.46
CA CYS A 131 23.72 13.09 3.84
C CYS A 131 23.33 13.61 2.45
N ARG A 132 23.28 14.94 2.26
CA ARG A 132 22.99 15.56 0.97
C ARG A 132 24.12 15.33 -0.03
N ALA A 133 25.37 15.60 0.36
CA ALA A 133 26.54 15.35 -0.46
C ALA A 133 26.65 13.87 -0.87
N ALA A 134 26.34 12.96 0.05
CA ALA A 134 26.32 11.52 -0.23
C ALA A 134 25.29 11.16 -1.30
N ARG A 135 24.07 11.71 -1.24
CA ARG A 135 23.04 11.50 -2.26
C ARG A 135 23.44 12.06 -3.63
N LEU A 136 24.09 13.22 -3.66
CA LEU A 136 24.59 13.81 -4.90
C LEU A 136 25.67 12.94 -5.54
N LEU A 137 26.59 12.40 -4.73
CA LEU A 137 27.66 11.49 -5.16
C LEU A 137 27.21 10.04 -5.40
N GLY A 138 25.96 9.68 -5.09
CA GLY A 138 25.44 8.31 -5.23
C GLY A 138 25.97 7.32 -4.17
N VAL A 139 26.38 7.81 -2.99
CA VAL A 139 26.99 6.98 -1.92
C VAL A 139 26.14 6.95 -0.65
N ASP A 140 24.83 7.16 -0.79
CA ASP A 140 23.83 7.25 0.28
C ASP A 140 23.71 5.97 1.12
N ARG A 141 24.04 4.80 0.55
CA ARG A 141 24.11 3.53 1.30
C ARG A 141 25.01 3.62 2.53
N TYR A 142 26.09 4.39 2.46
CA TYR A 142 27.08 4.52 3.53
C TYR A 142 26.69 5.56 4.59
N THR A 143 25.65 6.35 4.34
CA THR A 143 25.10 7.35 5.28
C THR A 143 23.76 6.91 5.87
N GLY A 144 23.31 5.67 5.65
CA GLY A 144 22.00 5.18 6.10
C GLY A 144 21.74 5.33 7.61
N HIS A 145 22.76 5.10 8.44
CA HIS A 145 22.65 5.29 9.90
C HIS A 145 22.56 6.77 10.29
N LEU A 146 23.24 7.67 9.57
CA LEU A 146 23.11 9.12 9.75
C LEU A 146 21.70 9.58 9.38
N HIS A 147 21.16 9.09 8.26
CA HIS A 147 19.77 9.32 7.87
C HIS A 147 18.80 8.87 8.97
N GLY A 148 18.99 7.66 9.52
CA GLY A 148 18.19 7.15 10.63
C GLY A 148 18.26 8.04 11.88
N GLY A 149 19.45 8.52 12.24
CA GLY A 149 19.65 9.45 13.35
C GLY A 149 18.84 10.74 13.19
N ILE A 150 18.98 11.40 12.03
CA ILE A 150 18.23 12.62 11.71
C ILE A 150 16.72 12.37 11.68
N TRP A 151 16.27 11.27 11.09
CA TRP A 151 14.85 10.93 11.04
C TRP A 151 14.27 10.70 12.43
N ASN A 152 15.01 10.01 13.29
CA ASN A 152 14.61 9.82 14.68
C ASN A 152 14.50 11.16 15.41
N GLN A 153 15.46 12.08 15.22
CA GLN A 153 15.40 13.43 15.80
C GLN A 153 14.18 14.22 15.30
N LEU A 154 13.91 14.19 13.99
CA LEU A 154 12.76 14.91 13.41
C LEU A 154 11.40 14.39 13.91
N HIS A 155 11.30 13.11 14.24
CA HIS A 155 10.08 12.50 14.77
C HIS A 155 9.96 12.60 16.29
N ARG A 156 10.94 13.19 16.99
CA ARG A 156 10.80 13.49 18.43
C ARG A 156 9.69 14.50 18.67
N ASP A 157 9.23 14.51 19.91
CA ASP A 157 8.15 15.37 20.38
C ASP A 157 8.61 16.06 21.67
N PRO A 158 8.78 17.40 21.69
CA PRO A 158 8.54 18.34 20.59
C PRO A 158 9.57 18.23 19.45
N ALA A 159 9.25 18.81 18.29
CA ALA A 159 10.19 18.88 17.17
C ALA A 159 11.40 19.76 17.53
N ASP A 160 12.60 19.30 17.18
CA ASP A 160 13.83 20.06 17.42
C ASP A 160 13.92 21.25 16.46
N VAL A 161 13.84 22.46 17.01
CA VAL A 161 13.86 23.71 16.26
C VAL A 161 15.19 23.92 15.52
N GLU A 162 16.32 23.50 16.11
CA GLU A 162 17.63 23.64 15.46
C GLU A 162 17.70 22.74 14.22
N LEU A 163 17.16 21.53 14.30
CA LEU A 163 17.05 20.63 13.17
C LEU A 163 16.15 21.20 12.06
N ILE A 164 15.04 21.85 12.42
CA ILE A 164 14.16 22.51 11.44
C ILE A 164 14.93 23.58 10.66
N TYR A 165 15.63 24.48 11.36
CA TYR A 165 16.45 25.50 10.70
C TYR A 165 17.58 24.88 9.87
N ALA A 166 18.18 23.79 10.33
CA ALA A 166 19.21 23.09 9.59
C ALA A 166 18.69 22.52 8.26
N ILE A 167 17.49 21.93 8.24
CA ILE A 167 16.82 21.46 7.02
C ILE A 167 16.53 22.66 6.10
N LEU A 168 15.97 23.74 6.66
CA LEU A 168 15.61 24.93 5.90
C LEU A 168 16.81 25.67 5.29
N ALA A 169 17.99 25.56 5.91
CA ALA A 169 19.20 26.20 5.43
C ALA A 169 19.87 25.45 4.27
N LEU A 170 19.70 24.12 4.17
CA LEU A 170 20.37 23.31 3.15
C LEU A 170 19.57 23.24 1.84
N GLU A 171 18.29 22.91 1.92
CA GLU A 171 17.45 22.82 0.74
C GLU A 171 15.95 22.96 1.07
N ASN A 172 15.29 23.92 0.42
CA ASN A 172 13.87 24.20 0.59
C ASN A 172 13.04 23.70 -0.59
N THR A 173 13.29 22.47 -1.06
CA THR A 173 12.52 21.90 -2.18
C THR A 173 11.79 20.63 -1.73
N MET A 174 10.60 20.40 -2.29
CA MET A 174 9.85 19.16 -2.04
C MET A 174 10.53 17.90 -2.60
N ALA A 175 11.58 18.06 -3.42
CA ALA A 175 12.40 16.97 -3.92
C ALA A 175 13.37 16.45 -2.84
N ASP A 176 13.72 17.26 -1.83
CA ASP A 176 14.50 16.77 -0.71
C ASP A 176 13.59 15.94 0.24
N PRO A 177 13.88 14.64 0.45
CA PRO A 177 13.18 13.84 1.43
C PRO A 177 13.13 14.51 2.81
N TYR A 178 14.18 15.21 3.27
CA TYR A 178 14.17 15.85 4.59
C TYR A 178 13.14 16.97 4.69
N PHE A 179 13.08 17.85 3.69
CA PHE A 179 12.11 18.93 3.64
C PHE A 179 10.67 18.36 3.54
N SER A 180 10.45 17.38 2.67
CA SER A 180 9.14 16.73 2.54
C SER A 180 8.69 16.02 3.82
N GLY A 181 9.61 15.37 4.54
CA GLY A 181 9.34 14.73 5.82
C GLY A 181 9.11 15.72 6.95
N LEU A 182 9.83 16.84 6.97
CA LEU A 182 9.57 17.96 7.88
C LEU A 182 8.15 18.51 7.66
N ALA A 183 7.77 18.81 6.42
CA ALA A 183 6.41 19.27 6.10
C ALA A 183 5.36 18.24 6.54
N ALA A 184 5.59 16.95 6.31
CA ALA A 184 4.69 15.90 6.75
C ALA A 184 4.57 15.79 8.28
N ARG A 185 5.69 15.98 9.00
CA ARG A 185 5.72 15.98 10.46
C ARG A 185 4.96 17.18 11.02
N LEU A 186 5.20 18.38 10.52
CA LEU A 186 4.48 19.58 10.96
C LEU A 186 2.99 19.51 10.63
N ALA A 187 2.62 18.96 9.46
CA ALA A 187 1.23 18.69 9.11
C ALA A 187 0.57 17.72 10.11
N TYR A 188 1.29 16.66 10.52
CA TYR A 188 0.82 15.75 11.56
C TYR A 188 0.61 16.48 12.90
N VAL A 189 1.58 17.28 13.35
CA VAL A 189 1.48 18.04 14.60
C VAL A 189 0.31 19.04 14.56
N LYS A 190 0.09 19.70 13.42
CA LYS A 190 -1.06 20.59 13.17
C LYS A 190 -2.39 19.86 13.32
N ARG A 191 -2.54 18.67 12.73
CA ARG A 191 -3.77 17.85 12.87
C ARG A 191 -4.03 17.37 14.31
N GLN A 192 -2.99 17.29 15.13
CA GLN A 192 -3.12 16.98 16.56
C GLN A 192 -3.50 18.20 17.41
N GLY A 193 -3.62 19.40 16.81
CA GLY A 193 -3.92 20.65 17.52
C GLY A 193 -2.74 21.22 18.32
N ARG A 194 -1.56 20.60 18.24
CA ARG A 194 -0.39 20.97 19.08
C ARG A 194 0.54 21.97 18.41
N LEU A 195 0.31 22.28 17.14
CA LEU A 195 1.15 23.25 16.43
C LEU A 195 0.87 24.67 16.92
N ASP A 196 -0.39 24.99 17.18
CA ASP A 196 -0.81 26.32 17.62
C ASP A 196 -0.36 26.62 19.07
N ASP A 197 -0.02 25.57 19.83
CA ASP A 197 0.51 25.66 21.19
C ASP A 197 2.03 25.95 21.24
N ASP A 198 2.78 25.72 20.15
CA ASP A 198 4.23 26.00 20.09
C ASP A 198 4.51 27.27 19.28
N GLU A 199 4.62 28.40 19.98
CA GLU A 199 4.89 29.72 19.39
C GLU A 199 6.09 29.74 18.44
N ARG A 200 7.10 28.89 18.70
CA ARG A 200 8.31 28.82 17.85
C ARG A 200 7.97 28.19 16.50
N LEU A 201 7.16 27.14 16.48
CA LEU A 201 6.73 26.49 15.24
C LEU A 201 5.78 27.38 14.44
N VAL A 202 4.88 28.08 15.11
CA VAL A 202 4.00 29.08 14.49
C VAL A 202 4.83 30.18 13.82
N LYS A 203 5.83 30.70 14.54
CA LYS A 203 6.76 31.71 14.00
C LYS A 203 7.54 31.20 12.80
N ILE A 204 8.10 29.98 12.86
CA ILE A 204 8.83 29.39 11.75
C ILE A 204 7.95 29.26 10.50
N LEU A 205 6.70 28.82 10.65
CA LEU A 205 5.77 28.72 9.52
C LEU A 205 5.39 30.08 8.95
N ALA A 206 5.22 31.10 9.80
CA ALA A 206 4.94 32.46 9.38
C ALA A 206 6.11 33.10 8.62
N GLU A 207 7.36 32.74 8.98
CA GLU A 207 8.57 33.23 8.33
C GLU A 207 8.91 32.45 7.04
N ASN A 208 8.29 31.28 6.82
CA ASN A 208 8.63 30.38 5.73
C ASN A 208 7.39 29.95 4.92
N ASP A 209 6.89 30.84 4.06
CA ASP A 209 5.72 30.61 3.19
C ASP A 209 5.78 29.30 2.39
N HIS A 210 6.96 28.92 1.91
CA HIS A 210 7.13 27.69 1.15
C HIS A 210 6.90 26.44 2.02
N LEU A 211 7.38 26.45 3.26
CA LEU A 211 7.13 25.37 4.21
C LEU A 211 5.66 25.33 4.62
N ALA A 212 5.03 26.49 4.86
CA ALA A 212 3.60 26.58 5.17
C ALA A 212 2.74 25.95 4.05
N LYS A 213 2.99 26.32 2.79
CA LYS A 213 2.31 25.72 1.63
C LYS A 213 2.56 24.21 1.52
N ALA A 214 3.78 23.75 1.80
CA ALA A 214 4.08 22.33 1.80
C ALA A 214 3.29 21.57 2.89
N VAL A 215 3.18 22.14 4.09
CA VAL A 215 2.38 21.60 5.21
C VAL A 215 0.90 21.53 4.83
N GLU A 216 0.35 22.58 4.22
CA GLU A 216 -1.04 22.61 3.73
C GLU A 216 -1.27 21.55 2.66
N GLY A 217 -0.40 21.47 1.65
CA GLY A 217 -0.49 20.45 0.61
C GLY A 217 -0.42 19.01 1.13
N VAL A 218 0.31 18.76 2.24
CA VAL A 218 0.30 17.45 2.90
C VAL A 218 -1.05 17.21 3.61
N ASN A 219 -1.62 18.21 4.26
CA ASN A 219 -2.94 18.10 4.90
C ASN A 219 -4.06 17.86 3.87
N GLU A 220 -4.06 18.58 2.76
CA GLU A 220 -5.03 18.37 1.67
C GLU A 220 -4.98 16.94 1.12
N LYS A 221 -3.77 16.40 0.89
CA LYS A 221 -3.58 15.01 0.45
C LYS A 221 -4.09 14.01 1.49
N TYR A 222 -3.90 14.32 2.78
CA TYR A 222 -4.41 13.49 3.88
C TYR A 222 -5.94 13.50 3.93
N GLU A 223 -6.57 14.68 3.88
CA GLU A 223 -8.02 14.84 3.86
C GLU A 223 -8.66 14.15 2.65
N HIS A 224 -8.06 14.29 1.47
CA HIS A 224 -8.49 13.58 0.28
C HIS A 224 -8.43 12.07 0.46
N ARG A 225 -7.34 11.55 1.03
CA ARG A 225 -7.18 10.11 1.32
C ARG A 225 -8.23 9.62 2.32
N GLU A 226 -8.48 10.37 3.39
CA GLU A 226 -9.51 10.03 4.38
C GLU A 226 -10.92 10.06 3.79
N ARG A 227 -11.22 11.01 2.89
CA ARG A 227 -12.48 11.04 2.15
C ARG A 227 -12.66 9.78 1.29
N LEU A 228 -11.66 9.44 0.49
CA LEU A 228 -11.69 8.22 -0.34
C LEU A 228 -11.81 6.95 0.50
N LYS A 229 -11.20 6.91 1.68
CA LYS A 229 -11.32 5.79 2.62
C LYS A 229 -12.76 5.64 3.13
N ARG A 230 -13.39 6.73 3.58
CA ARG A 230 -14.79 6.74 4.03
C ARG A 230 -15.75 6.31 2.92
N GLU A 231 -15.55 6.80 1.70
CA GLU A 231 -16.37 6.42 0.53
C GLU A 231 -16.25 4.91 0.23
N ARG A 232 -15.04 4.33 0.35
CA ARG A 232 -14.82 2.89 0.17
C ARG A 232 -15.50 2.08 1.26
N GLU A 233 -15.38 2.48 2.52
CA GLU A 233 -16.02 1.82 3.66
C GLU A 233 -17.55 1.89 3.55
N GLU A 234 -18.10 3.04 3.16
CA GLU A 234 -19.54 3.18 2.93
C GLU A 234 -20.02 2.30 1.77
N ARG A 235 -19.27 2.25 0.67
CA ARG A 235 -19.58 1.36 -0.46
C ARG A 235 -19.57 -0.10 -0.05
N GLN A 236 -18.58 -0.52 0.75
CA GLN A 236 -18.50 -1.88 1.28
C GLN A 236 -19.72 -2.19 2.16
N ARG A 237 -20.07 -1.29 3.08
CA ARG A 237 -21.26 -1.43 3.94
C ARG A 237 -22.54 -1.59 3.13
N ARG A 238 -22.76 -0.77 2.09
CA ARG A 238 -23.94 -0.88 1.21
C ARG A 238 -23.98 -2.21 0.46
N VAL A 239 -22.83 -2.74 0.03
CA VAL A 239 -22.75 -4.05 -0.64
C VAL A 239 -23.10 -5.18 0.32
N GLU A 240 -22.60 -5.12 1.56
CA GLU A 240 -22.91 -6.10 2.60
C GLU A 240 -24.39 -6.06 3.00
N GLU A 241 -24.96 -4.86 3.19
CA GLU A 241 -26.40 -4.67 3.45
C GLU A 241 -27.26 -5.22 2.31
N ALA A 242 -26.93 -4.90 1.06
CA ALA A 242 -27.66 -5.40 -0.11
C ALA A 242 -27.58 -6.93 -0.23
N ARG A 243 -26.42 -7.51 0.07
CA ARG A 243 -26.24 -8.96 0.10
C ARG A 243 -27.08 -9.61 1.21
N ALA A 244 -27.09 -9.04 2.41
CA ALA A 244 -27.90 -9.53 3.52
C ALA A 244 -29.41 -9.48 3.18
N LEU A 245 -29.87 -8.41 2.54
CA LEU A 245 -31.26 -8.28 2.09
C LEU A 245 -31.62 -9.32 1.01
N ASP A 246 -30.73 -9.55 0.03
CA ASP A 246 -30.95 -10.56 -1.01
C ASP A 246 -30.98 -11.99 -0.43
N GLU A 247 -30.07 -12.30 0.51
CA GLU A 247 -30.05 -13.59 1.22
C GLU A 247 -31.33 -13.78 2.05
N ALA A 248 -31.79 -12.76 2.77
CA ALA A 248 -33.04 -12.80 3.53
C ALA A 248 -34.26 -12.98 2.60
N TRP A 249 -34.30 -12.29 1.46
CA TRP A 249 -35.37 -12.44 0.47
C TRP A 249 -35.40 -13.83 -0.15
N LYS A 250 -34.23 -14.39 -0.49
CA LYS A 250 -34.10 -15.77 -0.99
C LYS A 250 -34.58 -16.78 0.03
N ALA A 251 -34.24 -16.61 1.30
CA ALA A 251 -34.72 -17.47 2.39
C ALA A 251 -36.25 -17.43 2.52
N GLN A 252 -36.83 -16.23 2.58
CA GLN A 252 -38.29 -16.06 2.65
C GLN A 252 -39.01 -16.69 1.44
N ARG A 253 -38.44 -16.55 0.24
CA ARG A 253 -38.99 -17.15 -0.98
C ARG A 253 -38.91 -18.67 -0.95
N ALA A 254 -37.82 -19.24 -0.44
CA ALA A 254 -37.65 -20.68 -0.29
C ALA A 254 -38.66 -21.26 0.72
N GLU A 255 -38.92 -20.57 1.83
CA GLU A 255 -39.94 -20.96 2.81
C GLU A 255 -41.35 -20.93 2.23
N LYS A 256 -41.72 -19.83 1.55
CA LYS A 256 -43.01 -19.71 0.86
C LYS A 256 -43.20 -20.81 -0.18
N TYR A 257 -42.14 -21.13 -0.93
CA TYR A 257 -42.17 -22.23 -1.89
C TYR A 257 -42.40 -23.58 -1.21
N LYS A 258 -41.66 -23.90 -0.14
CA LYS A 258 -41.86 -25.14 0.64
C LYS A 258 -43.28 -25.24 1.21
N ALA A 259 -43.81 -24.14 1.76
CA ALA A 259 -45.18 -24.10 2.27
C ALA A 259 -46.23 -24.34 1.16
N ASN A 260 -46.04 -23.75 -0.02
CA ASN A 260 -46.93 -23.96 -1.16
C ASN A 260 -46.86 -25.41 -1.68
N VAL A 261 -45.66 -26.00 -1.74
CA VAL A 261 -45.49 -27.42 -2.12
C VAL A 261 -46.19 -28.33 -1.11
N ALA A 262 -46.06 -28.07 0.19
CA ALA A 262 -46.72 -28.85 1.24
C ALA A 262 -48.26 -28.72 1.17
N LYS A 263 -48.78 -27.50 0.99
CA LYS A 263 -50.22 -27.25 0.79
C LYS A 263 -50.76 -27.97 -0.45
N ASN A 264 -50.05 -27.88 -1.57
CA ASN A 264 -50.45 -28.56 -2.81
C ASN A 264 -50.44 -30.08 -2.62
N LYS A 265 -49.40 -30.62 -1.97
CA LYS A 265 -49.32 -32.06 -1.68
C LYS A 265 -50.49 -32.52 -0.81
N ALA A 266 -50.78 -31.81 0.27
CA ALA A 266 -51.92 -32.12 1.15
C ALA A 266 -53.26 -32.07 0.40
N TYR A 267 -53.46 -31.03 -0.43
CA TYR A 267 -54.66 -30.92 -1.28
C TYR A 267 -54.82 -32.11 -2.23
N TRP A 268 -53.73 -32.55 -2.89
CA TRP A 268 -53.78 -33.71 -3.80
C TRP A 268 -53.97 -35.04 -3.06
N GLU A 269 -53.42 -35.20 -1.86
CA GLU A 269 -53.63 -36.37 -1.00
C GLU A 269 -55.08 -36.46 -0.52
N GLU A 270 -55.64 -35.34 -0.05
CA GLU A 270 -57.04 -35.23 0.35
C GLU A 270 -57.98 -35.54 -0.82
N LYS A 271 -57.71 -34.95 -1.99
CA LYS A 271 -58.48 -35.20 -3.21
C LYS A 271 -58.40 -36.67 -3.64
N LYS A 272 -57.21 -37.28 -3.59
CA LYS A 272 -57.03 -38.70 -3.90
C LYS A 272 -57.76 -39.62 -2.91
N SER A 273 -57.85 -39.24 -1.63
CA SER A 273 -58.66 -39.98 -0.64
C SER A 273 -60.14 -39.90 -0.99
N LYS A 274 -60.65 -38.69 -1.25
CA LYS A 274 -62.04 -38.45 -1.66
C LYS A 274 -62.40 -39.19 -2.96
N ASP A 275 -61.52 -39.16 -3.96
CA ASP A 275 -61.73 -39.88 -5.22
C ASP A 275 -61.76 -41.41 -5.00
N LYS A 276 -60.91 -41.96 -4.14
CA LYS A 276 -60.95 -43.40 -3.75
C LYS A 276 -62.23 -43.78 -3.00
N GLU A 277 -62.71 -42.92 -2.12
CA GLU A 277 -63.98 -43.12 -1.40
C GLU A 277 -65.17 -43.11 -2.36
N LEU A 278 -65.21 -42.15 -3.29
CA LEU A 278 -66.20 -42.09 -4.37
C LEU A 278 -66.12 -43.33 -5.27
N GLU A 279 -64.92 -43.77 -5.63
CA GLU A 279 -64.73 -44.96 -6.46
C GLU A 279 -65.26 -46.23 -5.77
N LYS A 280 -64.97 -46.42 -4.48
CA LYS A 280 -65.51 -47.53 -3.69
C LYS A 280 -67.04 -47.51 -3.63
N SER A 281 -67.65 -46.34 -3.37
CA SER A 281 -69.11 -46.19 -3.37
C SER A 281 -69.73 -46.53 -4.73
N VAL A 282 -69.14 -46.03 -5.82
CA VAL A 282 -69.58 -46.34 -7.20
C VAL A 282 -69.47 -47.83 -7.49
N GLN A 283 -68.35 -48.48 -7.15
CA GLN A 283 -68.15 -49.92 -7.36
C GLN A 283 -69.17 -50.76 -6.57
N GLU A 284 -69.45 -50.39 -5.32
CA GLU A 284 -70.43 -51.06 -4.48
C GLU A 284 -71.87 -50.93 -5.04
N LYS A 285 -72.25 -49.72 -5.47
CA LYS A 285 -73.56 -49.48 -6.12
C LYS A 285 -73.68 -50.16 -7.49
N LEU A 286 -72.59 -50.29 -8.24
CA LEU A 286 -72.56 -51.06 -9.49
C LEU A 286 -72.75 -52.56 -9.24
N ARG A 287 -72.09 -53.10 -8.20
CA ARG A 287 -72.18 -54.51 -7.82
C ARG A 287 -73.58 -54.89 -7.35
N THR A 288 -74.28 -54.00 -6.67
CA THR A 288 -75.66 -54.20 -6.19
C THR A 288 -76.75 -53.91 -7.22
N GLY A 289 -76.40 -53.41 -8.41
CA GLY A 289 -77.37 -53.07 -9.48
C GLY A 289 -78.08 -51.72 -9.30
N ASN A 290 -77.74 -50.94 -8.27
CA ASN A 290 -78.41 -49.69 -7.90
C ASN A 290 -77.85 -48.46 -8.61
N ARG A 291 -77.70 -48.52 -9.94
CA ARG A 291 -77.15 -47.40 -10.74
C ARG A 291 -77.99 -46.13 -10.68
N HIS A 292 -79.29 -46.26 -10.47
CA HIS A 292 -80.21 -45.13 -10.37
C HIS A 292 -80.06 -44.32 -9.07
N LEU A 293 -79.29 -44.82 -8.08
CA LEU A 293 -79.04 -44.15 -6.79
C LEU A 293 -77.66 -43.47 -6.71
N PHE A 294 -77.03 -43.18 -7.84
CA PHE A 294 -75.79 -42.41 -7.85
C PHE A 294 -76.03 -40.98 -7.38
N THR A 295 -75.19 -40.48 -6.48
CA THR A 295 -75.17 -39.05 -6.17
C THR A 295 -74.63 -38.28 -7.38
N LYS A 296 -74.89 -36.97 -7.44
CA LYS A 296 -74.40 -36.10 -8.53
C LYS A 296 -72.87 -36.17 -8.69
N GLU A 297 -72.14 -36.37 -7.59
CA GLU A 297 -70.68 -36.48 -7.59
C GLU A 297 -70.20 -37.86 -8.05
N GLU A 298 -70.86 -38.93 -7.61
CA GLU A 298 -70.60 -40.31 -8.07
C GLU A 298 -70.90 -40.48 -9.57
N ALA A 299 -72.01 -39.92 -10.07
CA ALA A 299 -72.37 -39.96 -11.48
C ALA A 299 -71.33 -39.21 -12.35
N ARG A 300 -70.84 -38.06 -11.87
CA ARG A 300 -69.75 -37.30 -12.53
C ARG A 300 -68.43 -38.07 -12.50
N HIS A 301 -68.10 -38.73 -11.39
CA HIS A 301 -66.90 -39.54 -11.27
C HIS A 301 -66.95 -40.74 -12.22
N PHE A 302 -68.06 -41.48 -12.22
CA PHE A 302 -68.30 -42.62 -13.11
C PHE A 302 -68.27 -42.25 -14.59
N ALA A 303 -68.82 -41.08 -14.97
CA ALA A 303 -68.76 -40.58 -16.34
C ALA A 303 -67.32 -40.25 -16.78
N ARG A 304 -66.46 -39.77 -15.87
CA ARG A 304 -65.05 -39.46 -16.16
C ARG A 304 -64.16 -40.71 -16.22
N SER A 305 -64.44 -41.73 -15.42
CA SER A 305 -63.61 -42.93 -15.34
C SER A 305 -63.90 -43.97 -16.43
N ARG A 306 -64.99 -43.81 -17.20
CA ARG A 306 -65.39 -44.70 -18.30
C ARG A 306 -65.23 -44.10 -19.71
N GLY A 307 -64.84 -42.83 -19.82
CA GLY A 307 -64.42 -42.23 -21.09
C GLY A 307 -62.92 -42.44 -21.29
#